data_AF-A0A0P9EK57-F1
#
_entry.id   AF-A0A0P9EK57-F1
#
_cell.length_a   1.000
_cell.length_b   1.000
_cell.length_c   1.000
_cell.angle_alpha   90.00
_cell.angle_beta   90.00
_cell.angle_gamma   90.00
#
_symmetry.space_group_name_H-M   'P 1'
#
loop_
_entity.id
_entity.type
_entity.pdbx_description
1 polymer ?
#
loop_
_entity_poly.entity_id
_entity_poly.type
_entity_poly.pdbx_seq_one_letter_code
_entity_poly.pdbx_strand_id
1 'polypeptide(L)'
;MDPRLDAVAALLSSRATSLYHWLQLHAPSRSDTLSDPTKSREALINNSLTGAGTRFAQNWYELLPWQRERVVDRLLAAYCTTRTPHEDFLWDKLNYQQLRRAVGFMEIPKESALAVMDTQAAPYVQVSNLVRDIRNLCIDSRRTDALNSSTTWEKAFLGPAGVTRGKLYRLERPVSQRVVHEVRELYAQVRKRLPTGDAIDDVLVSADVVLARAHDSLQPASTRFSAFVGFLEDLIKLYESYPAHKADAAALRVVRESFEKLMRVAEVPTVVERRTAEVHFSMLSIDQQVQAVARARALLYHACGQTYALRPLLDVQHVQAELLNALEQPQLMRLVRDVRAADVQQRH
;
A
#
# COMPACT_ATOMS: atom_id res chain seq x y z
N MET A 1 -10.26 -21.52 1.64
CA MET A 1 -9.29 -20.43 1.86
C MET A 1 -9.17 -19.69 0.55
N ASP A 2 -9.59 -18.42 0.48
CA ASP A 2 -9.64 -17.70 -0.80
C ASP A 2 -8.21 -17.49 -1.34
N PRO A 3 -7.83 -18.17 -2.44
CA PRO A 3 -6.49 -18.04 -3.02
C PRO A 3 -6.17 -16.61 -3.48
N ARG A 4 -7.19 -15.74 -3.62
CA ARG A 4 -7.03 -14.36 -4.07
C ARG A 4 -6.45 -13.43 -3.01
N LEU A 5 -6.54 -13.75 -1.71
CA LEU A 5 -6.10 -12.86 -0.64
C LEU A 5 -4.65 -13.14 -0.20
N ASP A 6 -4.26 -14.41 -0.15
CA ASP A 6 -2.84 -14.78 -0.10
C ASP A 6 -2.11 -14.20 -1.33
N ALA A 7 -2.81 -14.06 -2.46
CA ALA A 7 -2.24 -13.44 -3.65
C ALA A 7 -1.86 -11.96 -3.45
N VAL A 8 -2.59 -11.15 -2.66
CA VAL A 8 -2.22 -9.74 -2.45
C VAL A 8 -0.96 -9.63 -1.60
N ALA A 9 -0.91 -10.33 -0.46
CA ALA A 9 0.26 -10.32 0.41
C ALA A 9 1.49 -10.91 -0.30
N ALA A 10 1.33 -12.01 -1.03
CA ALA A 10 2.38 -12.62 -1.85
C ALA A 10 2.80 -11.72 -3.02
N LEU A 11 1.86 -11.04 -3.68
CA LEU A 11 2.14 -10.07 -4.73
C LEU A 11 2.99 -8.94 -4.18
N LEU A 12 2.60 -8.32 -3.07
CA LEU A 12 3.38 -7.23 -2.46
C LEU A 12 4.78 -7.70 -2.01
N SER A 13 4.89 -8.92 -1.46
CA SER A 13 6.18 -9.51 -1.13
C SER A 13 7.05 -9.70 -2.38
N SER A 14 6.49 -10.24 -3.46
CA SER A 14 7.17 -10.44 -4.74
C SER A 14 7.61 -9.12 -5.37
N ARG A 15 6.75 -8.09 -5.28
CA ARG A 15 7.07 -6.72 -5.71
C ARG A 15 8.24 -6.14 -4.91
N ALA A 16 8.22 -6.27 -3.58
CA ALA A 16 9.32 -5.79 -2.74
C ALA A 16 10.64 -6.49 -3.08
N THR A 17 10.63 -7.82 -3.24
CA THR A 17 11.82 -8.59 -3.65
C THR A 17 12.34 -8.15 -5.01
N SER A 18 11.44 -7.95 -5.99
CA SER A 18 11.80 -7.47 -7.32
C SER A 18 12.43 -6.07 -7.26
N LEU A 19 11.86 -5.16 -6.46
CA LEU A 19 12.40 -3.81 -6.30
C LEU A 19 13.79 -3.81 -5.65
N TYR A 20 14.03 -4.65 -4.65
CA TYR A 20 15.37 -4.82 -4.09
C TYR A 20 16.39 -5.28 -5.14
N HIS A 21 16.00 -6.26 -5.96
CA HIS A 21 16.84 -6.71 -7.07
C HIS A 21 17.10 -5.59 -8.09
N TRP A 22 16.06 -4.82 -8.46
CA TRP A 22 16.20 -3.69 -9.38
C TRP A 22 17.13 -2.61 -8.81
N LEU A 23 17.01 -2.30 -7.52
CA LEU A 23 17.86 -1.33 -6.83
C LEU A 23 19.30 -1.79 -6.74
N GLN A 24 19.54 -3.08 -6.47
CA GLN A 24 20.88 -3.66 -6.40
C GLN A 24 21.63 -3.55 -7.73
N LEU A 25 20.97 -3.81 -8.85
CA LEU A 25 21.58 -3.71 -10.18
C LEU A 25 21.97 -2.28 -10.58
N HIS A 26 21.46 -1.29 -9.87
CA HIS A 26 21.75 0.12 -10.11
C HIS A 26 22.45 0.81 -8.94
N ALA A 27 22.80 0.06 -7.90
CA ALA A 27 23.73 0.56 -6.91
C ALA A 27 25.07 0.86 -7.62
N PRO A 28 25.83 1.89 -7.19
CA PRO A 28 27.12 2.22 -7.79
C PRO A 28 27.99 0.96 -7.89
N SER A 29 28.46 0.67 -9.11
CA SER A 29 29.28 -0.49 -9.42
C SER A 29 30.75 -0.19 -9.17
N ARG A 30 31.46 -1.17 -8.58
CA ARG A 30 32.90 -1.16 -8.31
C ARG A 30 33.72 -0.50 -9.42
N SER A 31 34.26 0.69 -9.12
CA SER A 31 35.45 1.19 -9.81
C SER A 31 36.64 0.30 -9.42
N ASP A 32 37.39 -0.25 -10.38
CA ASP A 32 38.42 -1.26 -10.14
C ASP A 32 39.70 -0.75 -9.43
N THR A 33 39.78 0.50 -9.00
CA THR A 33 40.96 1.06 -8.30
C THR A 33 41.09 0.55 -6.86
N LEU A 34 42.01 -0.39 -6.62
CA LEU A 34 42.20 -1.23 -5.41
C LEU A 34 42.59 -0.54 -4.09
N SER A 35 42.60 0.79 -4.02
CA SER A 35 43.05 1.54 -2.84
C SER A 35 41.99 2.50 -2.27
N ASP A 36 40.74 2.44 -2.74
CA ASP A 36 39.75 3.48 -2.46
C ASP A 36 38.71 3.08 -1.38
N PRO A 37 38.54 3.85 -0.29
CA PRO A 37 37.47 3.66 0.71
C PRO A 37 36.05 3.60 0.11
N THR A 38 35.82 4.09 -1.11
CA THR A 38 34.56 3.94 -1.85
C THR A 38 34.17 2.48 -2.10
N LYS A 39 35.14 1.58 -2.33
CA LYS A 39 34.90 0.13 -2.52
C LYS A 39 34.25 -0.53 -1.31
N SER A 40 34.55 -0.04 -0.11
CA SER A 40 33.95 -0.52 1.14
C SER A 40 32.47 -0.11 1.22
N ARG A 41 32.16 1.13 0.82
CA ARG A 41 30.79 1.67 0.86
C ARG A 41 29.85 0.93 -0.11
N GLU A 42 30.28 0.65 -1.33
CA GLU A 42 29.45 -0.06 -2.31
C GLU A 42 29.14 -1.51 -1.90
N ALA A 43 30.15 -2.23 -1.39
CA ALA A 43 29.96 -3.57 -0.87
C ALA A 43 28.97 -3.57 0.32
N LEU A 44 29.06 -2.56 1.20
CA LEU A 44 28.12 -2.37 2.30
C LEU A 44 26.70 -2.10 1.80
N ILE A 45 26.51 -1.27 0.77
CA ILE A 45 25.19 -1.00 0.17
C ILE A 45 24.58 -2.29 -0.40
N ASN A 46 25.33 -3.02 -1.23
CA ASN A 46 24.84 -4.25 -1.86
C ASN A 46 24.52 -5.35 -0.84
N ASN A 47 25.37 -5.52 0.17
CA ASN A 47 25.11 -6.45 1.27
C ASN A 47 23.88 -6.04 2.09
N SER A 48 23.69 -4.73 2.31
CA SER A 48 22.54 -4.17 3.01
C SER A 48 21.24 -4.40 2.25
N LEU A 49 21.20 -4.12 0.95
CA LEU A 49 20.02 -4.34 0.09
C LEU A 49 19.66 -5.83 -0.02
N THR A 50 20.65 -6.69 -0.26
CA THR A 50 20.45 -8.15 -0.34
C THR A 50 19.95 -8.70 1.00
N GLY A 51 20.60 -8.30 2.10
CA GLY A 51 20.19 -8.69 3.44
C GLY A 51 18.79 -8.18 3.80
N ALA A 52 18.42 -6.99 3.33
CA ALA A 52 17.08 -6.43 3.53
C ALA A 52 16.00 -7.19 2.76
N GLY A 53 16.24 -7.52 1.48
CA GLY A 53 15.34 -8.34 0.67
C GLY A 53 15.06 -9.69 1.33
N THR A 54 16.10 -10.41 1.76
CA THR A 54 15.96 -11.71 2.46
C THR A 54 15.19 -11.57 3.78
N ARG A 55 15.50 -10.56 4.60
CA ARG A 55 14.81 -10.34 5.87
C ARG A 55 13.35 -9.95 5.70
N PHE A 56 13.00 -9.15 4.68
CA PHE A 56 11.62 -8.85 4.37
C PHE A 56 10.87 -10.09 3.89
N ALA A 57 11.46 -10.92 3.02
CA ALA A 57 10.84 -12.18 2.60
C ALA A 57 10.54 -13.12 3.79
N GLN A 58 11.47 -13.21 4.76
CA GLN A 58 11.31 -14.06 5.95
C GLN A 58 10.28 -13.53 6.95
N ASN A 59 10.18 -12.21 7.10
CA ASN A 59 9.38 -11.57 8.15
C ASN A 59 8.20 -10.76 7.61
N TRP A 60 7.83 -10.95 6.33
CA TRP A 60 6.77 -10.18 5.66
C TRP A 60 5.45 -10.24 6.42
N TYR A 61 5.14 -11.42 6.95
CA TYR A 61 3.91 -11.72 7.66
C TYR A 61 3.80 -10.99 9.00
N GLU A 62 4.93 -10.52 9.59
CA GLU A 62 4.93 -9.72 10.82
C GLU A 62 4.37 -8.31 10.58
N LEU A 63 4.51 -7.77 9.37
CA LEU A 63 4.02 -6.45 9.01
C LEU A 63 2.48 -6.44 8.93
N LEU A 64 1.90 -5.30 9.28
CA LEU A 64 0.48 -5.01 9.02
C LEU A 64 0.27 -4.74 7.51
N PRO A 65 -0.94 -4.93 6.96
CA PRO A 65 -1.19 -4.75 5.53
C PRO A 65 -0.69 -3.41 4.96
N TRP A 66 -1.06 -2.28 5.57
CA TRP A 66 -0.62 -0.95 5.12
C TRP A 66 0.89 -0.72 5.32
N GLN A 67 1.53 -1.43 6.26
CA GLN A 67 2.99 -1.36 6.42
C GLN A 67 3.69 -2.06 5.25
N ARG A 68 3.17 -3.21 4.81
CA ARG A 68 3.66 -3.92 3.61
C ARG A 68 3.54 -3.05 2.37
N GLU A 69 2.39 -2.40 2.19
CA GLU A 69 2.18 -1.45 1.11
C GLU A 69 3.18 -0.29 1.17
N ARG A 70 3.34 0.36 2.34
CA ARG A 70 4.29 1.46 2.50
C ARG A 70 5.74 1.05 2.26
N VAL A 71 6.13 -0.20 2.55
CA VAL A 71 7.46 -0.71 2.18
C VAL A 71 7.63 -0.70 0.66
N VAL A 72 6.64 -1.23 -0.08
CA VAL A 72 6.65 -1.21 -1.55
C VAL A 72 6.68 0.23 -2.08
N ASP A 73 5.88 1.12 -1.50
CA ASP A 73 5.78 2.54 -1.91
C ASP A 73 7.13 3.24 -1.73
N ARG A 74 7.81 3.02 -0.60
CA ARG A 74 9.15 3.57 -0.34
C ARG A 74 10.20 3.03 -1.32
N LEU A 75 10.14 1.75 -1.65
CA LEU A 75 11.06 1.13 -2.60
C LEU A 75 10.82 1.63 -4.04
N LEU A 76 9.56 1.87 -4.43
CA LEU A 76 9.21 2.48 -5.71
C LEU A 76 9.74 3.92 -5.81
N ALA A 77 9.48 4.74 -4.80
CA ALA A 77 9.98 6.11 -4.73
C ALA A 77 11.52 6.16 -4.78
N ALA A 78 12.17 5.25 -4.05
CA ALA A 78 13.62 5.08 -4.08
C ALA A 78 14.11 4.73 -5.49
N TYR A 79 13.51 3.74 -6.14
CA TYR A 79 13.87 3.35 -7.50
C TYR A 79 13.77 4.52 -8.48
N CYS A 80 12.66 5.26 -8.48
CA CYS A 80 12.48 6.43 -9.34
C CYS A 80 13.52 7.52 -9.07
N THR A 81 13.82 7.78 -7.79
CA THR A 81 14.84 8.76 -7.40
C THR A 81 16.24 8.35 -7.87
N THR A 82 16.57 7.05 -7.85
CA THR A 82 17.87 6.59 -8.39
C THR A 82 18.01 6.73 -9.91
N ARG A 83 16.92 6.98 -10.64
CA ARG A 83 16.98 7.24 -12.08
C ARG A 83 17.38 8.67 -12.40
N THR A 84 17.08 9.61 -11.51
CA THR A 84 17.49 11.00 -11.65
C THR A 84 18.94 11.15 -11.19
N PRO A 85 19.82 11.88 -11.91
CA PRO A 85 21.17 12.15 -11.45
C PRO A 85 21.14 12.87 -10.10
N HIS A 86 21.43 12.16 -9.02
CA HIS A 86 21.46 12.72 -7.68
C HIS A 86 22.62 12.09 -6.89
N GLU A 87 23.62 12.89 -6.55
CA GLU A 87 24.84 12.41 -5.87
C GLU A 87 24.56 11.96 -4.43
N ASP A 88 23.53 12.55 -3.78
CA ASP A 88 23.23 12.28 -2.36
C ASP A 88 22.13 11.24 -2.08
N PHE A 89 21.93 10.25 -2.95
CA PHE A 89 20.93 9.21 -2.64
C PHE A 89 21.33 8.40 -1.40
N LEU A 90 20.47 8.43 -0.38
CA LEU A 90 20.72 7.84 0.94
C LEU A 90 20.36 6.35 0.95
N TRP A 91 21.23 5.53 0.35
CA TRP A 91 21.08 4.07 0.25
C TRP A 91 20.92 3.36 1.59
N ASP A 92 21.52 3.90 2.66
CA ASP A 92 21.41 3.36 4.01
C ASP A 92 19.96 3.33 4.49
N LYS A 93 19.10 4.25 4.02
CA LYS A 93 17.65 4.31 4.29
C LYS A 93 16.85 3.13 3.77
N LEU A 94 17.42 2.28 2.91
CA LEU A 94 16.75 1.13 2.33
C LEU A 94 17.04 -0.19 3.07
N ASN A 95 17.81 -0.14 4.16
CA ASN A 95 18.03 -1.33 4.98
C ASN A 95 16.76 -1.75 5.74
N TYR A 96 16.71 -3.02 6.12
CA TYR A 96 15.55 -3.64 6.77
C TYR A 96 15.05 -2.88 8.01
N GLN A 97 15.95 -2.47 8.90
CA GLN A 97 15.58 -1.83 10.16
C GLN A 97 15.07 -0.41 9.93
N GLN A 98 15.74 0.35 9.05
CA GLN A 98 15.35 1.73 8.75
C GLN A 98 14.01 1.78 8.01
N LEU A 99 13.78 0.89 7.02
CA LEU A 99 12.47 0.82 6.35
C LEU A 99 11.35 0.37 7.29
N ARG A 100 11.59 -0.61 8.17
CA ARG A 100 10.60 -1.01 9.18
C ARG A 100 10.17 0.16 10.05
N ARG A 101 11.14 0.92 10.58
CA ARG A 101 10.85 2.12 11.37
C ARG A 101 10.11 3.17 10.55
N ALA A 102 10.53 3.41 9.30
CA ALA A 102 9.91 4.39 8.41
C ALA A 102 8.45 4.07 8.05
N VAL A 103 8.04 2.80 8.10
CA VAL A 103 6.63 2.40 7.91
C VAL A 103 5.84 2.26 9.22
N GLY A 104 6.43 2.65 10.35
CA GLY A 104 5.79 2.63 11.66
C GLY A 104 5.81 1.25 12.34
N PHE A 105 6.73 0.36 11.98
CA PHE A 105 6.95 -0.85 12.76
C PHE A 105 7.67 -0.50 14.07
N MET A 106 7.01 -0.78 15.20
CA MET A 106 7.57 -0.63 16.54
C MET A 106 8.02 -1.99 17.09
N GLU A 107 9.08 -1.99 17.91
CA GLU A 107 9.48 -3.20 18.65
C GLU A 107 8.36 -3.65 19.58
N ILE A 108 8.14 -4.97 19.60
CA ILE A 108 7.01 -5.57 20.30
C ILE A 108 7.56 -6.30 21.53
N PRO A 109 6.93 -6.16 22.70
CA PRO A 109 7.21 -7.03 23.84
C PRO A 109 7.09 -8.51 23.46
N LYS A 110 7.78 -9.39 24.20
CA LYS A 110 7.63 -10.84 24.01
C LYS A 110 6.16 -11.25 24.20
N GLU A 111 5.73 -12.26 23.45
CA GLU A 111 4.35 -12.77 23.51
C GLU A 111 3.89 -13.10 24.94
N SER A 112 4.78 -13.65 25.77
CA SER A 112 4.48 -13.93 27.18
C SER A 112 4.17 -12.67 27.99
N ALA A 113 4.86 -11.56 27.73
CA ALA A 113 4.58 -10.28 28.39
C ALA A 113 3.24 -9.71 27.93
N LEU A 114 2.93 -9.81 26.63
CA LEU A 114 1.63 -9.38 26.08
C LEU A 114 0.48 -10.20 26.66
N ALA A 115 0.64 -11.51 26.80
CA ALA A 115 -0.39 -12.40 27.37
C ALA A 115 -0.72 -12.08 28.83
N VAL A 116 0.24 -11.57 29.62
CA VAL A 116 -0.01 -11.12 31.00
C VAL A 116 -0.85 -9.84 31.05
N MET A 117 -0.77 -9.01 30.01
CA MET A 117 -1.53 -7.75 29.90
C MET A 117 -2.96 -7.94 29.38
N ASP A 118 -3.30 -9.13 28.88
CA ASP A 118 -4.60 -9.43 28.31
C ASP A 118 -5.67 -9.49 29.41
N THR A 119 -6.49 -8.45 29.47
CA THR A 119 -7.79 -8.50 30.17
C THR A 119 -8.87 -9.03 29.22
N GLN A 120 -10.06 -9.37 29.73
CA GLN A 120 -11.21 -9.74 28.87
C GLN A 120 -11.59 -8.62 27.89
N ALA A 121 -11.25 -7.36 28.22
CA ALA A 121 -11.47 -6.21 27.36
C ALA A 121 -10.34 -5.99 26.33
N ALA A 122 -9.25 -6.76 26.37
CA ALA A 122 -8.17 -6.61 25.40
C ALA A 122 -8.66 -6.96 23.98
N PRO A 123 -8.30 -6.17 22.95
CA PRO A 123 -8.77 -6.39 21.59
C PRO A 123 -8.47 -7.80 21.06
N TYR A 124 -7.31 -8.37 21.40
CA TYR A 124 -6.95 -9.73 20.98
C TYR A 124 -7.88 -10.79 21.58
N VAL A 125 -8.17 -10.70 22.87
CA VAL A 125 -9.11 -11.62 23.55
C VAL A 125 -10.50 -11.53 22.93
N GLN A 126 -10.98 -10.31 22.67
CA GLN A 126 -12.27 -10.10 22.01
C GLN A 126 -12.32 -10.70 20.60
N VAL A 127 -11.29 -10.45 19.76
CA VAL A 127 -11.20 -11.03 18.41
C VAL A 127 -11.13 -12.56 18.48
N SER A 128 -10.30 -13.13 19.34
CA SER A 128 -10.15 -14.58 19.47
C SER A 128 -11.44 -15.26 19.92
N ASN A 129 -12.18 -14.65 20.84
CA ASN A 129 -13.47 -15.17 21.28
C ASN A 129 -14.51 -15.12 20.15
N LEU A 130 -14.63 -13.99 19.42
CA LEU A 130 -15.55 -13.88 18.29
C LEU A 130 -15.23 -14.89 17.17
N VAL A 131 -13.94 -15.10 16.85
CA VAL A 131 -13.50 -16.12 15.88
C VAL A 131 -13.91 -17.53 16.33
N ARG A 132 -13.72 -17.84 17.63
CA ARG A 132 -14.16 -19.12 18.20
C ARG A 132 -15.68 -19.28 18.15
N ASP A 133 -16.42 -18.21 18.41
CA ASP A 133 -17.88 -18.20 18.36
C ASP A 133 -18.40 -18.43 16.94
N ILE A 134 -17.75 -17.88 15.91
CA ILE A 134 -18.04 -18.18 14.49
C ILE A 134 -17.92 -19.68 14.22
N ARG A 135 -16.83 -20.31 14.69
CA ARG A 135 -16.65 -21.76 14.54
C ARG A 135 -17.70 -22.55 15.31
N ASN A 136 -18.04 -22.14 16.53
CA ASN A 136 -19.05 -22.81 17.35
C ASN A 136 -20.44 -22.76 16.67
N LEU A 137 -20.83 -21.64 16.06
CA LEU A 137 -22.05 -21.57 15.24
C LEU A 137 -22.06 -22.62 14.12
N CYS A 138 -20.90 -22.85 13.47
CA CYS A 138 -20.80 -23.85 12.42
C CYS A 138 -20.92 -25.28 12.97
N ILE A 139 -20.36 -25.57 14.15
CA ILE A 139 -20.54 -26.84 14.86
C ILE A 139 -22.02 -27.09 15.16
N ASP A 140 -22.69 -26.11 15.75
CA ASP A 140 -24.09 -26.21 16.18
C ASP A 140 -25.04 -26.39 14.98
N SER A 141 -24.69 -25.81 13.82
CA SER A 141 -25.44 -25.99 12.58
C SER A 141 -25.38 -27.41 11.99
N ARG A 142 -24.45 -28.24 12.46
CA ARG A 142 -24.17 -29.60 11.94
C ARG A 142 -23.85 -29.67 10.43
N ARG A 143 -23.45 -28.54 9.83
CA ARG A 143 -23.01 -28.44 8.44
C ARG A 143 -21.51 -28.71 8.32
N THR A 144 -21.15 -29.88 7.78
CA THR A 144 -19.75 -30.32 7.66
C THR A 144 -18.90 -29.39 6.79
N ASP A 145 -19.47 -28.85 5.70
CA ASP A 145 -18.83 -27.87 4.82
C ASP A 145 -18.48 -26.59 5.58
N ALA A 146 -19.45 -26.00 6.28
CA ALA A 146 -19.25 -24.79 7.09
C ALA A 146 -18.23 -25.01 8.22
N LEU A 147 -18.25 -26.17 8.87
CA LEU A 147 -17.29 -26.52 9.92
C LEU A 147 -15.85 -26.62 9.38
N ASN A 148 -15.66 -27.26 8.23
CA ASN A 148 -14.34 -27.40 7.61
C ASN A 148 -13.78 -26.04 7.18
N SER A 149 -14.62 -25.20 6.58
CA SER A 149 -14.26 -23.84 6.19
C SER A 149 -13.90 -22.96 7.38
N SER A 150 -14.75 -22.92 8.42
CA SER A 150 -14.51 -22.11 9.62
C SER A 150 -13.28 -22.57 10.41
N THR A 151 -13.01 -23.89 10.49
CA THR A 151 -11.80 -24.42 11.15
C THR A 151 -10.52 -24.03 10.40
N THR A 152 -10.54 -24.15 9.06
CA THR A 152 -9.41 -23.72 8.23
C THR A 152 -9.18 -22.22 8.35
N TRP A 153 -10.27 -21.45 8.31
CA TRP A 153 -10.24 -20.00 8.45
C TRP A 153 -9.72 -19.56 9.82
N GLU A 154 -10.21 -20.11 10.93
CA GLU A 154 -9.75 -19.78 12.29
C GLU A 154 -8.22 -19.97 12.41
N LYS A 155 -7.71 -21.12 11.95
CA LYS A 155 -6.28 -21.42 12.00
C LYS A 155 -5.44 -20.41 11.23
N ALA A 156 -5.89 -19.98 10.06
CA ALA A 156 -5.21 -18.96 9.28
C ALA A 156 -5.38 -17.55 9.91
N PHE A 157 -6.59 -17.22 10.35
CA PHE A 157 -6.96 -15.91 10.88
C PHE A 157 -6.26 -15.58 12.19
N LEU A 158 -6.06 -16.57 13.08
CA LEU A 158 -5.31 -16.42 14.34
C LEU A 158 -3.88 -16.96 14.26
N GLY A 159 -3.41 -17.33 13.06
CA GLY A 159 -2.06 -17.84 12.84
C GLY A 159 -1.00 -16.72 12.83
N PRO A 160 0.29 -17.06 12.66
CA PRO A 160 1.40 -16.09 12.65
C PRO A 160 1.23 -14.98 11.60
N ALA A 161 0.69 -15.33 10.43
CA ALA A 161 0.40 -14.38 9.36
C ALA A 161 -0.92 -13.62 9.55
N GLY A 162 -1.81 -14.11 10.43
CA GLY A 162 -3.10 -13.51 10.72
C GLY A 162 -3.05 -12.42 11.79
N VAL A 163 -4.08 -12.36 12.63
CA VAL A 163 -4.18 -11.48 13.80
C VAL A 163 -3.41 -12.09 14.96
N THR A 164 -2.41 -11.36 15.44
CA THR A 164 -1.61 -11.72 16.63
C THR A 164 -1.72 -10.63 17.69
N ARG A 165 -1.40 -10.94 18.95
CA ARG A 165 -1.29 -9.94 20.02
C ARG A 165 -0.36 -8.81 19.62
N GLY A 166 0.83 -9.15 19.13
CA GLY A 166 1.82 -8.18 18.69
C GLY A 166 1.36 -7.26 17.56
N LYS A 167 0.50 -7.75 16.64
CA LYS A 167 -0.12 -6.89 15.61
C LYS A 167 -1.10 -5.92 16.24
N LEU A 168 -2.03 -6.39 17.07
CA LEU A 168 -3.04 -5.53 17.70
C LEU A 168 -2.43 -4.54 18.69
N TYR A 169 -1.38 -4.92 19.41
CA TYR A 169 -0.65 -4.05 20.33
C TYR A 169 -0.02 -2.84 19.61
N ARG A 170 0.44 -3.02 18.37
CA ARG A 170 1.00 -1.92 17.57
C ARG A 170 -0.04 -1.00 16.95
N LEU A 171 -1.32 -1.36 17.01
CA LEU A 171 -2.38 -0.52 16.48
C LEU A 171 -2.71 0.59 17.46
N GLU A 172 -3.04 1.75 16.92
CA GLU A 172 -3.74 2.76 17.71
C GLU A 172 -5.05 2.19 18.23
N ARG A 173 -5.45 2.62 19.44
CA ARG A 173 -6.65 2.11 20.12
C ARG A 173 -7.91 2.18 19.23
N PRO A 174 -8.19 3.27 18.50
CA PRO A 174 -9.36 3.30 17.61
C PRO A 174 -9.31 2.22 16.52
N VAL A 175 -8.13 1.96 15.94
CA VAL A 175 -7.96 0.96 14.88
C VAL A 175 -8.16 -0.46 15.42
N SER A 176 -7.56 -0.79 16.58
CA SER A 176 -7.79 -2.10 17.20
C SER A 176 -9.25 -2.33 17.60
N GLN A 177 -9.96 -1.30 18.07
CA GLN A 177 -11.40 -1.38 18.35
C GLN A 177 -12.21 -1.59 17.06
N ARG A 178 -11.83 -0.93 15.96
CA ARG A 178 -12.45 -1.15 14.66
C ARG A 178 -12.24 -2.58 14.16
N VAL A 179 -11.06 -3.18 14.37
CA VAL A 179 -10.82 -4.61 14.05
C VAL A 179 -11.82 -5.52 14.79
N VAL A 180 -12.04 -5.29 16.08
CA VAL A 180 -13.04 -6.05 16.86
C VAL A 180 -14.44 -5.89 16.26
N HIS A 181 -14.80 -4.66 15.86
CA HIS A 181 -16.09 -4.40 15.22
C HIS A 181 -16.24 -5.12 13.87
N GLU A 182 -15.23 -5.08 13.00
CA GLU A 182 -15.24 -5.81 11.72
C GLU A 182 -15.44 -7.33 11.93
N VAL A 183 -14.74 -7.95 12.90
CA VAL A 183 -14.92 -9.38 13.20
C VAL A 183 -16.32 -9.68 13.75
N ARG A 184 -16.92 -8.75 14.51
CA ARG A 184 -18.31 -8.86 14.97
C ARG A 184 -19.31 -8.81 13.82
N GLU A 185 -19.06 -7.97 12.81
CA GLU A 185 -19.87 -7.95 11.59
C GLU A 185 -19.77 -9.28 10.82
N LEU A 186 -18.58 -9.90 10.76
CA LEU A 186 -18.42 -11.24 10.18
C LEU A 186 -19.25 -12.27 10.95
N TYR A 187 -19.20 -12.25 12.29
CA TYR A 187 -20.01 -13.12 13.13
C TYR A 187 -21.51 -12.97 12.84
N ALA A 188 -22.01 -11.72 12.76
CA ALA A 188 -23.41 -11.46 12.46
C ALA A 188 -23.82 -11.97 11.07
N GLN A 189 -22.95 -11.81 10.06
CA GLN A 189 -23.20 -12.29 8.70
C GLN A 189 -23.21 -13.83 8.62
N VAL A 190 -22.26 -14.52 9.28
CA VAL A 190 -22.25 -15.99 9.35
C VAL A 190 -23.50 -16.50 10.04
N ARG A 191 -23.88 -15.91 11.18
CA ARG A 191 -25.12 -16.26 11.90
C ARG A 191 -26.38 -16.12 11.04
N LYS A 192 -26.42 -15.13 10.15
CA LYS A 192 -27.53 -14.91 9.22
C LYS A 192 -27.56 -15.94 8.08
N ARG A 193 -26.40 -16.34 7.55
CA ARG A 193 -26.28 -17.25 6.38
C ARG A 193 -26.38 -18.73 6.74
N LEU A 194 -25.99 -19.14 7.94
CA LEU A 194 -26.00 -20.56 8.30
C LEU A 194 -27.40 -21.20 8.17
N PRO A 195 -28.50 -20.59 8.67
CA PRO A 195 -29.83 -21.17 8.56
C PRO A 195 -30.39 -21.23 7.13
N THR A 196 -29.92 -20.37 6.22
CA THR A 196 -30.41 -20.34 4.81
C THR A 196 -29.75 -21.41 3.95
N GLY A 197 -28.71 -22.08 4.43
CA GLY A 197 -27.93 -23.04 3.63
C GLY A 197 -26.87 -22.38 2.75
N ASP A 198 -26.76 -21.05 2.77
CA ASP A 198 -25.79 -20.32 1.95
C ASP A 198 -24.35 -20.69 2.32
N ALA A 199 -23.45 -20.57 1.34
CA ALA A 199 -22.02 -20.71 1.58
C ALA A 199 -21.53 -19.55 2.47
N ILE A 200 -20.75 -19.90 3.50
CA ILE A 200 -20.15 -18.93 4.42
C ILE A 200 -18.77 -18.45 3.94
N ASP A 201 -18.18 -19.13 2.96
CA ASP A 201 -16.82 -18.83 2.46
C ASP A 201 -16.70 -17.40 1.92
N ASP A 202 -17.75 -16.86 1.31
CA ASP A 202 -17.77 -15.47 0.81
C ASP A 202 -17.75 -14.43 1.94
N VAL A 203 -18.10 -14.83 3.16
CA VAL A 203 -18.13 -13.97 4.35
C VAL A 203 -16.82 -14.07 5.12
N LEU A 204 -16.19 -15.25 5.13
CA LEU A 204 -14.97 -15.54 5.90
C LEU A 204 -13.72 -14.91 5.24
N VAL A 205 -13.63 -13.59 5.31
CA VAL A 205 -12.49 -12.80 4.80
C VAL A 205 -11.22 -13.02 5.63
N SER A 206 -10.05 -12.81 5.02
CA SER A 206 -8.76 -12.97 5.71
C SER A 206 -8.53 -11.91 6.80
N ALA A 207 -7.61 -12.21 7.72
CA ALA A 207 -7.15 -11.26 8.73
C ALA A 207 -6.59 -9.96 8.14
N ASP A 208 -5.88 -10.05 7.01
CA ASP A 208 -5.33 -8.87 6.33
C ASP A 208 -6.43 -7.96 5.79
N VAL A 209 -7.54 -8.51 5.27
CA VAL A 209 -8.70 -7.71 4.83
C VAL A 209 -9.33 -6.97 6.00
N VAL A 210 -9.52 -7.66 7.13
CA VAL A 210 -10.08 -7.05 8.35
C VAL A 210 -9.18 -5.93 8.86
N LEU A 211 -7.87 -6.17 8.95
CA LEU A 211 -6.89 -5.18 9.40
C LEU A 211 -6.83 -3.97 8.44
N ALA A 212 -6.82 -4.21 7.13
CA ALA A 212 -6.80 -3.16 6.12
C ALA A 212 -8.07 -2.30 6.19
N ARG A 213 -9.27 -2.91 6.17
CA ARG A 213 -10.55 -2.18 6.30
C ARG A 213 -10.62 -1.37 7.58
N ALA A 214 -10.18 -1.93 8.70
CA ALA A 214 -10.17 -1.22 9.98
C ALA A 214 -9.27 0.03 9.93
N HIS A 215 -8.06 -0.10 9.37
CA HIS A 215 -7.15 1.03 9.17
C HIS A 215 -7.73 2.06 8.19
N ASP A 216 -8.22 1.62 7.04
CA ASP A 216 -8.70 2.50 5.97
C ASP A 216 -9.95 3.27 6.41
N SER A 217 -10.83 2.66 7.22
CA SER A 217 -11.99 3.37 7.75
C SER A 217 -11.65 4.55 8.69
N LEU A 218 -10.44 4.55 9.26
CA LEU A 218 -9.99 5.57 10.21
C LEU A 218 -8.90 6.48 9.63
N GLN A 219 -8.26 6.06 8.54
CA GLN A 219 -7.25 6.88 7.88
C GLN A 219 -7.91 8.11 7.24
N PRO A 220 -7.39 9.33 7.48
CA PRO A 220 -7.89 10.53 6.85
C PRO A 220 -7.76 10.47 5.32
N ALA A 221 -8.77 10.98 4.61
CA ALA A 221 -8.75 11.09 3.14
C ALA A 221 -7.52 11.86 2.63
N SER A 222 -7.07 12.87 3.38
CA SER A 222 -5.86 13.66 3.11
C SER A 222 -4.59 12.83 3.01
N THR A 223 -4.49 11.78 3.85
CA THR A 223 -3.33 10.87 3.86
C THR A 223 -3.33 10.00 2.61
N ARG A 224 -4.51 9.47 2.24
CA ARG A 224 -4.67 8.67 1.01
C ARG A 224 -4.42 9.51 -0.24
N PHE A 225 -4.97 10.73 -0.30
CA PHE A 225 -4.75 11.66 -1.40
C PHE A 225 -3.26 12.02 -1.54
N SER A 226 -2.58 12.27 -0.42
CA SER A 226 -1.13 12.54 -0.44
C SER A 226 -0.32 11.35 -0.98
N ALA A 227 -0.71 10.12 -0.66
CA ALA A 227 -0.07 8.92 -1.24
C ALA A 227 -0.32 8.83 -2.76
N PHE A 228 -1.56 9.07 -3.20
CA PHE A 228 -1.91 9.11 -4.62
C PHE A 228 -1.07 10.14 -5.40
N VAL A 229 -0.98 11.38 -4.89
CA VAL A 229 -0.15 12.43 -5.51
C VAL A 229 1.33 12.06 -5.50
N GLY A 230 1.82 11.46 -4.42
CA GLY A 230 3.20 10.97 -4.34
C GLY A 230 3.57 10.00 -5.46
N PHE A 231 2.66 9.08 -5.83
CA PHE A 231 2.91 8.19 -6.97
C PHE A 231 2.97 8.91 -8.32
N LEU A 232 2.16 9.96 -8.51
CA LEU A 232 2.25 10.81 -9.70
C LEU A 232 3.58 11.57 -9.74
N GLU A 233 4.05 12.09 -8.61
CA GLU A 233 5.36 12.74 -8.52
C GLU A 233 6.50 11.76 -8.85
N ASP A 234 6.42 10.52 -8.37
CA ASP A 234 7.42 9.49 -8.67
C ASP A 234 7.36 9.04 -10.14
N LEU A 235 6.17 8.98 -10.75
CA LEU A 235 6.03 8.80 -12.20
C LEU A 235 6.68 9.95 -12.98
N ILE A 236 6.46 11.21 -12.58
CA ILE A 236 7.10 12.36 -13.23
C ILE A 236 8.63 12.20 -13.18
N LYS A 237 9.21 11.94 -12.00
CA LYS A 237 10.67 11.71 -11.86
C LYS A 237 11.17 10.60 -12.78
N LEU A 238 10.42 9.50 -12.88
CA LEU A 238 10.77 8.39 -13.74
C LEU A 238 10.82 8.82 -15.21
N TYR A 239 9.80 9.51 -15.73
CA TYR A 239 9.78 9.97 -17.13
C TYR A 239 10.87 11.01 -17.42
N GLU A 240 11.15 11.90 -16.47
CA GLU A 240 12.19 12.92 -16.60
C GLU A 240 13.60 12.36 -16.75
N SER A 241 13.85 11.19 -16.16
CA SER A 241 15.15 10.54 -16.26
C SER A 241 15.48 10.06 -17.69
N TYR A 242 14.51 10.08 -18.61
CA TYR A 242 14.69 9.67 -20.01
C TYR A 242 14.53 10.87 -20.96
N PRO A 243 15.58 11.28 -21.70
CA PRO A 243 15.51 12.43 -22.60
C PRO A 243 14.39 12.39 -23.64
N ALA A 244 14.06 11.19 -24.15
CA ALA A 244 12.97 10.98 -25.11
C ALA A 244 11.58 11.27 -24.54
N HIS A 245 11.41 11.25 -23.22
CA HIS A 245 10.14 11.37 -22.52
C HIS A 245 9.97 12.71 -21.78
N LYS A 246 10.78 13.73 -22.10
CA LYS A 246 10.66 15.07 -21.48
C LYS A 246 9.30 15.72 -21.71
N ALA A 247 8.72 15.57 -22.91
CA ALA A 247 7.40 16.09 -23.22
C ALA A 247 6.30 15.38 -22.42
N ASP A 248 6.43 14.05 -22.26
CA ASP A 248 5.51 13.24 -21.47
C ASP A 248 5.55 13.62 -19.98
N ALA A 249 6.76 13.83 -19.43
CA ALA A 249 6.92 14.33 -18.07
C ALA A 249 6.26 15.70 -17.86
N ALA A 250 6.38 16.62 -18.83
CA ALA A 250 5.69 17.90 -18.80
C ALA A 250 4.16 17.72 -18.81
N ALA A 251 3.63 16.81 -19.62
CA ALA A 251 2.20 16.50 -19.64
C ALA A 251 1.71 15.95 -18.28
N LEU A 252 2.48 15.08 -17.62
CA LEU A 252 2.16 14.59 -16.27
C LEU A 252 2.21 15.71 -15.21
N ARG A 253 3.12 16.67 -15.34
CA ARG A 253 3.13 17.87 -14.49
C ARG A 253 1.88 18.70 -14.65
N VAL A 254 1.38 18.88 -15.88
CA VAL A 254 0.11 19.59 -16.11
C VAL A 254 -1.03 18.89 -15.37
N VAL A 255 -1.07 17.56 -15.34
CA VAL A 255 -2.07 16.81 -14.54
C VAL A 255 -1.89 17.06 -13.03
N ARG A 256 -0.65 16.98 -12.54
CA ARG A 256 -0.33 17.28 -11.13
C ARG A 256 -0.72 18.71 -10.75
N GLU A 257 -0.35 19.68 -11.57
CA GLU A 257 -0.72 21.08 -11.41
C GLU A 257 -2.22 21.29 -11.55
N SER A 258 -2.93 20.51 -12.36
CA SER A 258 -4.39 20.59 -12.44
C SER A 258 -5.04 20.15 -11.13
N PHE A 259 -4.48 19.15 -10.45
CA PHE A 259 -4.89 18.79 -9.08
C PHE A 259 -4.57 19.90 -8.06
N GLU A 260 -3.65 20.81 -8.35
CA GLU A 260 -3.33 22.00 -7.55
C GLU A 260 -4.09 23.28 -7.98
N LYS A 261 -4.47 23.42 -9.26
CA LYS A 261 -5.04 24.62 -9.89
C LYS A 261 -6.55 24.63 -10.00
N LEU A 262 -7.22 23.48 -10.15
CA LEU A 262 -8.70 23.34 -10.23
C LEU A 262 -9.42 23.64 -8.90
N MET A 263 -8.84 24.55 -8.12
CA MET A 263 -8.74 24.45 -6.67
C MET A 263 -8.61 25.80 -5.98
N ARG A 264 -8.33 26.86 -6.74
CA ARG A 264 -8.49 28.23 -6.25
C ARG A 264 -9.98 28.51 -6.18
N VAL A 265 -10.58 28.17 -5.03
CA VAL A 265 -11.87 28.70 -4.64
C VAL A 265 -11.68 30.21 -4.56
N ALA A 266 -12.23 30.93 -5.53
CA ALA A 266 -12.43 32.36 -5.38
C ALA A 266 -13.27 32.57 -4.11
N GLU A 267 -12.84 33.52 -3.28
CA GLU A 267 -13.59 34.09 -2.15
C GLU A 267 -13.48 33.45 -0.74
N VAL A 268 -12.29 33.23 -0.17
CA VAL A 268 -12.02 33.60 1.25
C VAL A 268 -10.51 33.87 1.46
N PRO A 269 -10.06 35.07 1.87
CA PRO A 269 -8.63 35.44 1.90
C PRO A 269 -7.78 34.84 3.04
N THR A 270 -8.31 33.94 3.88
CA THR A 270 -7.57 33.49 5.05
C THR A 270 -7.78 31.99 5.30
N VAL A 271 -6.72 31.21 5.06
CA VAL A 271 -6.51 29.81 5.50
C VAL A 271 -7.13 28.70 4.63
N VAL A 272 -6.82 28.63 3.33
CA VAL A 272 -7.09 27.42 2.54
C VAL A 272 -6.18 27.28 1.30
N GLU A 273 -4.99 26.68 1.42
CA GLU A 273 -4.11 26.39 0.25
C GLU A 273 -3.96 24.88 -0.05
N ARG A 274 -4.90 24.03 0.36
CA ARG A 274 -4.85 22.58 0.06
C ARG A 274 -6.19 21.87 -0.19
N ARG A 275 -7.34 22.57 -0.13
CA ARG A 275 -8.59 21.89 0.27
C ARG A 275 -9.49 21.31 -0.83
N THR A 276 -9.54 21.73 -2.09
CA THR A 276 -10.70 21.31 -2.94
C THR A 276 -10.62 19.88 -3.56
N ALA A 277 -9.46 19.39 -3.99
CA ALA A 277 -9.22 18.08 -4.62
C ALA A 277 -9.08 17.04 -3.53
N GLU A 278 -8.48 17.43 -2.40
CA GLU A 278 -8.56 16.67 -1.17
C GLU A 278 -10.02 16.53 -0.72
N VAL A 279 -10.83 17.61 -0.77
CA VAL A 279 -12.26 17.56 -0.48
C VAL A 279 -13.00 16.67 -1.48
N HIS A 280 -12.76 16.80 -2.78
CA HIS A 280 -13.38 15.95 -3.81
C HIS A 280 -12.97 14.48 -3.65
N PHE A 281 -11.69 14.22 -3.41
CA PHE A 281 -11.19 12.88 -3.09
C PHE A 281 -11.86 12.36 -1.81
N SER A 282 -12.10 13.21 -0.81
CA SER A 282 -12.83 12.85 0.40
C SER A 282 -14.33 12.58 0.19
N MET A 283 -14.92 13.09 -0.90
CA MET A 283 -16.30 12.79 -1.30
C MET A 283 -16.45 11.39 -1.91
N LEU A 284 -15.35 10.78 -2.38
CA LEU A 284 -15.36 9.38 -2.81
C LEU A 284 -15.60 8.47 -1.60
N SER A 285 -16.25 7.33 -1.79
CA SER A 285 -16.30 6.28 -0.77
C SER A 285 -14.88 5.82 -0.39
N ILE A 286 -14.72 5.28 0.82
CA ILE A 286 -13.41 4.78 1.28
C ILE A 286 -12.85 3.74 0.30
N ASP A 287 -13.69 2.84 -0.21
CA ASP A 287 -13.28 1.82 -1.17
C ASP A 287 -12.76 2.43 -2.48
N GLN A 288 -13.43 3.46 -3.02
CA GLN A 288 -12.97 4.19 -4.20
C GLN A 288 -11.62 4.90 -3.92
N GLN A 289 -11.47 5.54 -2.76
CA GLN A 289 -10.21 6.19 -2.37
C GLN A 289 -9.06 5.17 -2.29
N VAL A 290 -9.29 4.02 -1.66
CA VAL A 290 -8.29 2.94 -1.53
C VAL A 290 -7.94 2.35 -2.90
N GLN A 291 -8.94 2.12 -3.75
CA GLN A 291 -8.73 1.64 -5.12
C GLN A 291 -7.93 2.65 -5.95
N ALA A 292 -8.18 3.96 -5.81
CA ALA A 292 -7.44 4.98 -6.54
C ALA A 292 -5.94 4.94 -6.21
N VAL A 293 -5.61 4.86 -4.91
CA VAL A 293 -4.23 4.71 -4.43
C VAL A 293 -3.61 3.40 -4.93
N ALA A 294 -4.33 2.29 -4.86
CA ALA A 294 -3.85 0.99 -5.33
C ALA A 294 -3.57 0.95 -6.84
N ARG A 295 -4.42 1.60 -7.65
CA ARG A 295 -4.23 1.72 -9.11
C ARG A 295 -3.01 2.58 -9.43
N ALA A 296 -2.86 3.75 -8.81
CA ALA A 296 -1.69 4.61 -9.00
C ALA A 296 -0.38 3.88 -8.64
N ARG A 297 -0.36 3.13 -7.53
CA ARG A 297 0.77 2.26 -7.14
C ARG A 297 1.07 1.19 -8.18
N ALA A 298 0.03 0.51 -8.68
CA ALA A 298 0.20 -0.55 -9.69
C ALA A 298 0.76 0.00 -11.00
N LEU A 299 0.30 1.19 -11.41
CA LEU A 299 0.78 1.89 -12.59
C LEU A 299 2.26 2.28 -12.45
N LEU A 300 2.65 2.86 -11.31
CA LEU A 300 4.05 3.18 -11.02
C LEU A 300 4.92 1.91 -11.00
N TYR A 301 4.47 0.85 -10.33
CA TYR A 301 5.19 -0.43 -10.33
C TYR A 301 5.39 -0.98 -11.75
N HIS A 302 4.35 -0.89 -12.59
CA HIS A 302 4.42 -1.33 -13.97
C HIS A 302 5.41 -0.50 -14.79
N ALA A 303 5.37 0.82 -14.68
CA ALA A 303 6.30 1.72 -15.35
C ALA A 303 7.76 1.44 -14.94
N CYS A 304 8.04 1.30 -13.64
CA CYS A 304 9.36 0.90 -13.13
C CYS A 304 9.82 -0.45 -13.70
N GLY A 305 8.90 -1.41 -13.83
CA GLY A 305 9.19 -2.72 -14.42
C GLY A 305 9.54 -2.66 -15.91
N GLN A 306 8.85 -1.82 -16.70
CA GLN A 306 9.17 -1.60 -18.12
C GLN A 306 10.58 -1.01 -18.25
N THR A 307 10.87 0.02 -17.44
CA THR A 307 12.19 0.64 -17.37
C THR A 307 13.29 -0.35 -17.02
N TYR A 308 13.07 -1.16 -15.98
CA TYR A 308 14.01 -2.19 -15.57
C TYR A 308 14.28 -3.22 -16.69
N ALA A 309 13.24 -3.58 -17.44
CA ALA A 309 13.35 -4.51 -18.58
C ALA A 309 13.90 -3.85 -19.86
N LEU A 310 14.38 -2.59 -19.80
CA LEU A 310 14.84 -1.80 -20.95
C LEU A 310 13.79 -1.67 -22.06
N ARG A 311 12.51 -1.66 -21.66
CA ARG A 311 11.37 -1.46 -22.57
C ARG A 311 10.95 0.01 -22.57
N PRO A 312 10.25 0.46 -23.63
CA PRO A 312 9.65 1.80 -23.65
C PRO A 312 8.76 2.02 -22.43
N LEU A 313 8.78 3.24 -21.90
CA LEU A 313 7.81 3.65 -20.89
C LEU A 313 6.39 3.57 -21.45
N LEU A 314 5.42 3.55 -20.53
CA LEU A 314 4.01 3.52 -20.90
C LEU A 314 3.66 4.78 -21.70
N ASP A 315 2.66 4.66 -22.58
CA ASP A 315 2.11 5.83 -23.22
C ASP A 315 1.54 6.80 -22.17
N VAL A 316 1.94 8.07 -22.24
CA VAL A 316 1.56 9.07 -21.25
C VAL A 316 0.05 9.32 -21.25
N GLN A 317 -0.62 9.17 -22.39
CA GLN A 317 -2.06 9.36 -22.47
C GLN A 317 -2.79 8.24 -21.74
N HIS A 318 -2.33 7.00 -21.90
CA HIS A 318 -2.82 5.85 -21.12
C HIS A 318 -2.61 6.07 -19.61
N VAL A 319 -1.41 6.49 -19.19
CA VAL A 319 -1.12 6.78 -17.77
C VAL A 319 -2.06 7.83 -17.21
N GLN A 320 -2.27 8.93 -17.93
CA GLN A 320 -3.18 9.99 -17.49
C GLN A 320 -4.64 9.51 -17.43
N ALA A 321 -5.08 8.74 -18.42
CA ALA A 321 -6.42 8.16 -18.43
C ALA A 321 -6.63 7.24 -17.21
N GLU A 322 -5.69 6.36 -16.89
CA GLU A 322 -5.76 5.50 -15.71
C GLU A 322 -5.83 6.29 -14.39
N LEU A 323 -4.98 7.31 -14.23
CA LEU A 323 -4.97 8.15 -13.03
C LEU A 323 -6.27 8.95 -12.86
N LEU A 324 -6.83 9.47 -13.94
CA LEU A 324 -8.07 10.24 -13.88
C LEU A 324 -9.31 9.34 -13.74
N ASN A 325 -9.32 8.18 -14.41
CA ASN A 325 -10.37 7.17 -14.24
C ASN A 325 -10.40 6.61 -12.81
N ALA A 326 -9.24 6.49 -12.17
CA ALA A 326 -9.13 6.08 -10.77
C ALA A 326 -9.83 7.05 -9.81
N LEU A 327 -9.99 8.32 -10.19
CA LEU A 327 -10.75 9.31 -9.40
C LEU A 327 -12.24 9.29 -9.72
N GLU A 328 -12.69 8.51 -10.71
CA GLU A 328 -14.09 8.39 -11.15
C GLU A 328 -14.78 9.74 -11.42
N GLN A 329 -14.02 10.73 -11.92
CA GLN A 329 -14.54 12.09 -12.16
C GLN A 329 -14.56 12.44 -13.65
N PRO A 330 -15.73 12.33 -14.31
CA PRO A 330 -15.90 12.78 -15.70
C PRO A 330 -15.57 14.27 -15.91
N GLN A 331 -15.72 15.10 -14.87
CA GLN A 331 -15.45 16.54 -14.95
C GLN A 331 -13.95 16.86 -14.99
N LEU A 332 -13.12 16.18 -14.18
CA LEU A 332 -11.66 16.27 -14.29
C LEU A 332 -11.17 15.79 -15.65
N MET A 333 -11.79 14.73 -16.19
CA MET A 333 -11.53 14.24 -17.54
C MET A 333 -11.85 15.29 -18.63
N ARG A 334 -12.91 16.09 -18.46
CA ARG A 334 -13.23 17.18 -19.38
C ARG A 334 -12.21 18.32 -19.28
N LEU A 335 -11.90 18.75 -18.06
CA LEU A 335 -10.91 19.81 -17.82
C LEU A 335 -9.52 19.48 -18.36
N VAL A 336 -9.03 18.26 -18.18
CA VAL A 336 -7.74 17.85 -18.75
C VAL A 336 -7.80 17.83 -20.29
N ARG A 337 -8.95 17.47 -20.88
CA ARG A 337 -9.14 17.58 -22.34
C ARG A 337 -9.15 19.05 -22.80
N ASP A 338 -9.78 19.93 -22.04
CA ASP A 338 -9.91 21.35 -22.37
C ASP A 338 -8.57 22.10 -22.25
N VAL A 339 -7.77 21.81 -21.22
CA VAL A 339 -6.40 22.34 -21.07
C VAL A 339 -5.52 21.89 -22.24
N ARG A 340 -5.64 20.63 -22.67
CA ARG A 340 -4.93 20.12 -23.85
C ARG A 340 -5.36 20.83 -25.13
N ALA A 341 -6.65 21.12 -25.31
CA ALA A 341 -7.15 21.83 -26.48
C ALA A 341 -6.60 23.28 -26.54
N ALA A 342 -6.52 23.95 -25.38
CA ALA A 342 -5.96 25.30 -25.28
C ALA A 342 -4.44 25.34 -25.58
N ASP A 343 -3.66 24.38 -25.07
CA ASP A 343 -2.22 24.29 -25.34
C ASP A 343 -1.91 24.01 -26.82
N VAL A 344 -2.75 23.24 -27.51
CA VAL A 344 -2.61 23.00 -28.95
C VAL A 344 -2.90 24.28 -29.76
N GLN A 345 -3.91 25.06 -29.35
CA GLN A 345 -4.24 26.32 -30.01
C GLN A 345 -3.18 27.41 -29.83
N GLN A 346 -2.44 27.43 -28.71
CA GLN A 346 -1.37 28.41 -28.48
C GLN A 346 -0.08 28.13 -29.25
N ARG A 347 0.07 26.94 -29.85
CA ARG A 347 1.28 26.54 -30.62
C ARG A 347 1.11 26.72 -32.14
N HIS A 348 -0.07 27.14 -32.59
CA HIS A 348 -0.39 27.48 -33.98
C HIS A 348 -0.60 28.99 -34.09
#